data_AF-A0A1A9BZ47-F1
#
_entry.id   AF-A0A1A9BZ47-F1
#
_cell.length_a   1.000
_cell.length_b   1.000
_cell.length_c   1.000
_cell.angle_alpha   90.00
_cell.angle_beta   90.00
_cell.angle_gamma   90.00
#
_symmetry.space_group_name_H-M   'P 1'
#
loop_
_entity.id
_entity.type
_entity.pdbx_description
1 polymer ?
#
loop_
_entity_poly.entity_id
_entity_poly.type
_entity_poly.pdbx_seq_one_letter_code
_entity_poly.pdbx_strand_id
1 'polypeptide(L)'
;MDPLPSAPPHPELALVPCPTALSARPGRYRLDDTARLHVTPGTEQAADLLRAYLEPATGLPLKHADDGSFVLILDPTLTGLAEEGYALTVSDDQVLLRAAHPTGLLRGVQTIRQLLPHEALSAPVHRIELPGVEITDVPAHPWRGMLLDVSRHFQPVSYLRRFVDLLALHKLNVLHLHLTDDQGWRMPVAAYPRLTEIGGRRARSMVGPAGSEHFDGRPHEGSYTRADLTGLVSYATARGVTVVPEIGTPGHVRAALAAYPELGNHPDRRLDVWTHWGVCTNVLGVGDHVLDFFRTVLDEVMDVFPSPYVHIGGDEVPTQEWEASPAAIARAAREGLSGPRELHGWFLARMADHVVRSGRRPVAWAEDGSTLPPTCTVMSWRTPRHAWAAARRGHDVIHADHRSTYFDYARAPGPAEPPAQPGHALDLRSVYGVDLTPPAAEPRLAGQVLGVQGQLWTEFVPTPEHIEYLTYPRLCALAERAWATTEDWPDFRTRLDGHLARLTALGVPHDILPDRRAHPSPV
;
A
#
# COMPACT_ATOMS: atom_id res chain seq x y z
N MET A 1 6.06 -13.58 47.67
CA MET A 1 4.87 -13.39 46.82
C MET A 1 5.32 -13.71 45.42
N ASP A 2 5.04 -14.92 44.97
CA ASP A 2 5.20 -15.25 43.56
C ASP A 2 4.25 -14.36 42.74
N PRO A 3 4.67 -13.88 41.55
CA PRO A 3 3.75 -13.18 40.67
C PRO A 3 2.61 -14.14 40.32
N LEU A 4 1.38 -13.64 40.46
CA LEU A 4 0.19 -14.36 40.00
C LEU A 4 0.41 -14.81 38.55
N PRO A 5 0.03 -16.04 38.18
CA PRO A 5 0.11 -16.48 36.80
C PRO A 5 -0.68 -15.49 35.92
N SER A 6 -0.03 -14.97 34.88
CA SER A 6 -0.69 -14.19 33.84
C SER A 6 -1.90 -14.99 33.34
N ALA A 7 -3.08 -14.38 33.32
CA ALA A 7 -4.26 -14.99 32.74
C ALA A 7 -3.91 -15.57 31.34
N PRO A 8 -4.41 -16.76 30.97
CA PRO A 8 -4.15 -17.30 29.64
C PRO A 8 -4.57 -16.27 28.59
N PRO A 9 -3.82 -16.12 27.49
CA PRO A 9 -4.17 -15.15 26.45
C PRO A 9 -5.59 -15.45 25.97
N HIS A 10 -6.43 -14.43 25.88
CA HIS A 10 -7.73 -14.55 25.23
C HIS A 10 -7.49 -14.49 23.72
N PRO A 11 -7.47 -15.62 22.97
CA PRO A 11 -7.18 -15.61 21.53
C PRO A 11 -8.17 -14.73 20.74
N GLU A 12 -9.37 -14.52 21.29
CA GLU A 12 -10.40 -13.62 20.73
C GLU A 12 -9.99 -12.15 20.75
N LEU A 13 -9.10 -11.73 21.66
CA LEU A 13 -8.59 -10.35 21.78
C LEU A 13 -7.21 -10.17 21.13
N ALA A 14 -6.79 -11.12 20.31
CA ALA A 14 -5.57 -11.06 19.51
C ALA A 14 -5.70 -10.07 18.34
N LEU A 15 -5.93 -8.78 18.64
CA LEU A 15 -6.15 -7.72 17.66
C LEU A 15 -4.83 -7.21 17.10
N VAL A 16 -4.75 -7.05 15.78
CA VAL A 16 -3.60 -6.47 15.09
C VAL A 16 -4.07 -5.46 14.02
N PRO A 17 -3.73 -4.17 14.12
CA PRO A 17 -2.92 -3.55 15.19
C PRO A 17 -3.63 -3.52 16.55
N CYS A 18 -2.83 -3.40 17.61
CA CYS A 18 -3.28 -3.20 18.98
C CYS A 18 -4.04 -1.87 19.10
N PRO A 19 -5.23 -1.85 19.70
CA PRO A 19 -5.93 -0.59 19.94
C PRO A 19 -5.19 0.29 20.93
N THR A 20 -5.36 1.61 20.80
CA THR A 20 -4.77 2.60 21.73
C THR A 20 -5.15 2.33 23.19
N ALA A 21 -6.41 1.98 23.43
CA ALA A 21 -6.90 1.50 24.72
C ALA A 21 -7.93 0.39 24.51
N LEU A 22 -7.73 -0.73 25.22
CA LEU A 22 -8.67 -1.86 25.26
C LEU A 22 -8.86 -2.31 26.70
N SER A 23 -10.11 -2.47 27.11
CA SER A 23 -10.49 -3.09 28.38
C SER A 23 -11.47 -4.23 28.13
N ALA A 24 -11.13 -5.42 28.59
CA ALA A 24 -12.07 -6.54 28.60
C ALA A 24 -13.20 -6.25 29.58
N ARG A 25 -14.44 -6.52 29.16
CA ARG A 25 -15.63 -6.44 30.00
C ARG A 25 -16.21 -7.85 30.20
N PRO A 26 -16.91 -8.11 31.32
CA PRO A 26 -17.66 -9.34 31.47
C PRO A 26 -18.73 -9.45 30.37
N GLY A 27 -19.11 -10.68 30.03
CA GLY A 27 -20.22 -10.92 29.11
C GLY A 27 -19.81 -11.08 27.65
N ARG A 28 -20.81 -11.38 26.81
CA ARG A 28 -20.68 -11.62 25.38
C ARG A 28 -21.95 -11.19 24.66
N TYR A 29 -21.80 -10.43 23.58
CA TYR A 29 -22.91 -10.15 22.69
C TYR A 29 -23.19 -11.37 21.81
N ARG A 30 -24.41 -11.91 21.85
CA ARG A 30 -24.82 -13.02 20.96
C ARG A 30 -25.39 -12.46 19.66
N LEU A 31 -24.72 -12.75 18.55
CA LEU A 31 -25.18 -12.38 17.22
C LEU A 31 -26.09 -13.49 16.66
N ASP A 32 -27.40 -13.26 16.69
CA ASP A 32 -28.44 -14.18 16.22
C ASP A 32 -29.48 -13.49 15.30
N ASP A 33 -30.54 -14.19 14.93
CA ASP A 33 -31.60 -13.70 14.02
C ASP A 33 -32.44 -12.54 14.59
N THR A 34 -32.27 -12.20 15.87
CA THR A 34 -32.87 -11.03 16.50
C THR A 34 -32.01 -9.78 16.36
N ALA A 35 -30.72 -9.91 16.02
CA ALA A 35 -29.82 -8.77 15.85
C ALA A 35 -30.31 -7.83 14.73
N ARG A 36 -30.33 -6.54 15.03
CA ARG A 36 -30.70 -5.46 14.10
C ARG A 36 -29.67 -4.35 14.17
N LEU A 37 -29.52 -3.62 13.08
CA LEU A 37 -28.58 -2.52 12.94
C LEU A 37 -29.34 -1.18 12.97
N HIS A 38 -29.05 -0.32 13.93
CA HIS A 38 -29.48 1.08 13.93
C HIS A 38 -28.46 1.90 13.13
N VAL A 39 -28.91 2.40 11.97
CA VAL A 39 -28.09 3.22 11.05
C VAL A 39 -28.51 4.67 11.24
N THR A 40 -27.69 5.44 11.97
CA THR A 40 -27.92 6.88 12.13
C THR A 40 -27.43 7.66 10.90
N PRO A 41 -27.90 8.90 10.66
CA PRO A 41 -27.51 9.67 9.48
C PRO A 41 -25.99 9.82 9.32
N GLY A 42 -25.48 9.53 8.13
CA GLY A 42 -24.04 9.62 7.81
C GLY A 42 -23.23 8.34 8.13
N THR A 43 -23.88 7.29 8.66
CA THR A 43 -23.23 6.01 8.98
C THR A 43 -23.43 4.93 7.91
N GLU A 44 -24.09 5.26 6.81
CA GLU A 44 -24.55 4.31 5.78
C GLU A 44 -23.40 3.51 5.19
N GLN A 45 -22.28 4.16 4.86
CA GLN A 45 -21.10 3.49 4.31
C GLN A 45 -20.50 2.45 5.26
N ALA A 46 -20.43 2.78 6.56
CA ALA A 46 -19.94 1.84 7.57
C ALA A 46 -20.93 0.70 7.83
N ALA A 47 -22.23 0.99 7.78
CA ALA A 47 -23.28 -0.02 7.87
C ALA A 47 -23.20 -1.02 6.71
N ASP A 48 -23.02 -0.53 5.48
CA ASP A 48 -22.90 -1.38 4.30
C ASP A 48 -21.63 -2.23 4.34
N LEU A 49 -20.51 -1.66 4.78
CA LEU A 49 -19.27 -2.41 4.98
C LEU A 49 -19.42 -3.50 6.05
N LEU A 50 -20.07 -3.17 7.17
CA LEU A 50 -20.34 -4.12 8.25
C LEU A 50 -21.19 -5.30 7.76
N ARG A 51 -22.27 -5.02 7.02
CA ARG A 51 -23.11 -6.06 6.39
C ARG A 51 -22.32 -6.90 5.39
N ALA A 52 -21.49 -6.27 4.55
CA ALA A 52 -20.68 -6.98 3.57
C ALA A 52 -19.71 -7.99 4.19
N TYR A 53 -19.26 -7.76 5.43
CA TYR A 53 -18.43 -8.71 6.17
C TYR A 53 -19.23 -9.69 7.03
N LEU A 54 -20.31 -9.26 7.67
CA LEU A 54 -21.08 -10.11 8.58
C LEU A 54 -22.05 -11.03 7.86
N GLU A 55 -22.71 -10.61 6.79
CA GLU A 55 -23.71 -11.44 6.11
C GLU A 55 -23.11 -12.75 5.56
N PRO A 56 -21.96 -12.76 4.86
CA PRO A 56 -21.33 -14.02 4.44
C PRO A 56 -20.82 -14.88 5.61
N ALA A 57 -20.39 -14.23 6.69
CA ALA A 57 -19.83 -14.87 7.88
C ALA A 57 -20.90 -15.50 8.79
N THR A 58 -22.13 -14.97 8.76
CA THR A 58 -23.16 -15.24 9.77
C THR A 58 -24.46 -15.77 9.16
N GLY A 59 -24.71 -15.52 7.86
CA GLY A 59 -26.01 -15.67 7.23
C GLY A 59 -27.05 -14.63 7.66
N LEU A 60 -26.67 -13.63 8.46
CA LEU A 60 -27.55 -12.62 9.02
C LEU A 60 -27.43 -11.30 8.25
N PRO A 61 -28.53 -10.77 7.69
CA PRO A 61 -28.49 -9.54 6.87
C PRO A 61 -28.34 -8.24 7.69
N LEU A 62 -28.42 -8.31 9.04
CA LEU A 62 -28.44 -7.15 9.94
C LEU A 62 -29.34 -6.01 9.44
N LYS A 63 -30.64 -6.33 9.34
CA LYS A 63 -31.67 -5.39 8.88
C LYS A 63 -31.74 -4.16 9.78
N HIS A 64 -32.12 -3.04 9.17
CA HIS A 64 -32.30 -1.79 9.89
C HIS A 64 -33.43 -1.87 10.92
N ALA A 65 -33.21 -1.33 12.12
CA ALA A 65 -34.25 -1.01 13.10
C ALA A 65 -33.79 0.14 14.01
N ASP A 66 -34.67 1.09 14.33
CA ASP A 66 -34.33 2.27 15.16
C ASP A 66 -33.92 1.88 16.59
N ASP A 67 -34.40 0.73 17.08
CA ASP A 67 -34.08 0.13 18.37
C ASP A 67 -33.06 -1.03 18.26
N GLY A 68 -32.33 -1.11 17.14
CA GLY A 68 -31.37 -2.17 16.88
C GLY A 68 -30.22 -2.23 17.88
N SER A 69 -29.78 -3.44 18.22
CA SER A 69 -28.72 -3.67 19.20
C SER A 69 -27.30 -3.51 18.64
N PHE A 70 -27.11 -3.46 17.32
CA PHE A 70 -25.90 -2.87 16.74
C PHE A 70 -26.17 -1.41 16.42
N VAL A 71 -25.38 -0.48 16.95
CA VAL A 71 -25.61 0.95 16.78
C VAL A 71 -24.36 1.61 16.23
N LEU A 72 -24.50 2.29 15.10
CA LEU A 72 -23.43 3.12 14.52
C LEU A 72 -23.81 4.59 14.69
N ILE A 73 -22.90 5.42 15.23
CA ILE A 73 -23.15 6.84 15.48
C ILE A 73 -21.98 7.69 15.03
N LEU A 74 -22.27 8.73 14.24
CA LEU A 74 -21.38 9.89 14.13
C LEU A 74 -21.61 10.83 15.30
N ASP A 75 -20.62 10.94 16.17
CA ASP A 75 -20.66 11.78 17.35
C ASP A 75 -19.55 12.85 17.30
N PRO A 76 -19.88 14.08 16.89
CA PRO A 76 -18.91 15.16 16.81
C PRO A 76 -18.40 15.62 18.19
N THR A 77 -19.00 15.15 19.29
CA THR A 77 -18.55 15.46 20.66
C THR A 77 -17.41 14.55 21.13
N LEU A 78 -17.06 13.49 20.37
CA LEU A 78 -15.88 12.67 20.61
C LEU A 78 -14.60 13.43 20.29
N THR A 79 -14.07 14.14 21.29
CA THR A 79 -12.81 14.87 21.19
C THR A 79 -11.59 13.96 21.34
N GLY A 80 -10.49 14.30 20.66
CA GLY A 80 -9.20 13.61 20.84
C GLY A 80 -8.99 12.36 19.98
N LEU A 81 -9.93 12.01 19.10
CA LEU A 81 -9.86 10.82 18.23
C LEU A 81 -9.48 11.13 16.77
N ALA A 82 -9.26 12.39 16.41
CA ALA A 82 -8.92 12.81 15.04
C ALA A 82 -9.89 12.25 13.97
N GLU A 83 -9.48 12.23 12.70
CA GLU A 83 -10.34 11.81 11.57
C GLU A 83 -10.60 10.29 11.52
N GLU A 84 -9.71 9.48 12.07
CA GLU A 84 -9.74 8.02 11.93
C GLU A 84 -9.99 7.25 13.23
N GLY A 85 -10.12 7.95 14.36
CA GLY A 85 -10.35 7.31 15.64
C GLY A 85 -11.83 7.03 15.92
N TYR A 86 -12.05 6.06 16.80
CA TYR A 86 -13.37 5.54 17.14
C TYR A 86 -13.42 5.01 18.58
N ALA A 87 -14.63 4.87 19.09
CA ALA A 87 -14.93 4.19 20.35
C ALA A 87 -15.89 3.03 20.08
N LEU A 88 -15.55 1.84 20.57
CA LEU A 88 -16.36 0.62 20.45
C LEU A 88 -16.67 0.07 21.84
N THR A 89 -17.94 -0.22 22.10
CA THR A 89 -18.38 -0.93 23.30
C THR A 89 -19.19 -2.15 22.89
N VAL A 90 -18.83 -3.31 23.44
CA VAL A 90 -19.59 -4.56 23.32
C VAL A 90 -20.03 -4.96 24.72
N SER A 91 -21.34 -5.10 24.92
CA SER A 91 -21.98 -5.63 26.13
C SER A 91 -22.86 -6.83 25.78
N ASP A 92 -23.53 -7.43 26.77
CA ASP A 92 -24.47 -8.53 26.52
C ASP A 92 -25.65 -8.13 25.63
N ASP A 93 -26.05 -6.86 25.67
CA ASP A 93 -27.26 -6.36 25.01
C ASP A 93 -26.99 -5.51 23.76
N GLN A 94 -25.78 -4.96 23.61
CA GLN A 94 -25.50 -3.97 22.56
C GLN A 94 -24.06 -3.99 22.06
N VAL A 95 -23.90 -3.71 20.76
CA VAL A 95 -22.64 -3.32 20.12
C VAL A 95 -22.76 -1.86 19.66
N LEU A 96 -22.05 -0.96 20.32
CA LEU A 96 -22.07 0.47 20.05
C LEU A 96 -20.74 0.91 19.45
N LEU A 97 -20.76 1.38 18.20
CA LEU A 97 -19.60 1.96 17.52
C LEU A 97 -19.84 3.44 17.24
N ARG A 98 -18.95 4.29 17.74
CA ARG A 98 -19.02 5.75 17.61
C ARG A 98 -17.72 6.30 17.02
N ALA A 99 -17.82 7.34 16.21
CA ALA A 99 -16.65 8.11 15.75
C ALA A 99 -17.06 9.56 15.44
N ALA A 100 -16.11 10.49 15.45
CA ALA A 100 -16.37 11.87 15.02
C ALA A 100 -16.50 12.00 13.49
N HIS A 101 -15.91 11.07 12.73
CA HIS A 101 -15.87 11.08 11.28
C HIS A 101 -16.18 9.69 10.70
N PRO A 102 -16.71 9.60 9.45
CA PRO A 102 -17.03 8.33 8.81
C PRO A 102 -15.86 7.34 8.75
N THR A 103 -14.64 7.83 8.48
CA THR A 103 -13.44 6.98 8.40
C THR A 103 -13.17 6.24 9.71
N GLY A 104 -13.40 6.86 10.87
CA GLY A 104 -13.28 6.20 12.17
C GLY A 104 -14.24 5.02 12.32
N LEU A 105 -15.49 5.14 11.81
CA LEU A 105 -16.42 4.01 11.80
C LEU A 105 -15.89 2.86 10.92
N LEU A 106 -15.29 3.14 9.77
CA LEU A 106 -14.69 2.11 8.91
C LEU A 106 -13.54 1.37 9.64
N ARG A 107 -12.75 2.06 10.47
CA ARG A 107 -11.71 1.44 11.31
C ARG A 107 -12.32 0.56 12.40
N GLY A 108 -13.38 1.03 13.05
CA GLY A 108 -14.11 0.27 14.05
C GLY A 108 -14.78 -1.00 13.50
N VAL A 109 -15.32 -0.96 12.28
CA VAL A 109 -15.84 -2.15 11.58
C VAL A 109 -14.76 -3.22 11.41
N GLN A 110 -13.51 -2.84 11.15
CA GLN A 110 -12.41 -3.80 11.04
C GLN A 110 -12.04 -4.41 12.39
N THR A 111 -12.15 -3.65 13.48
CA THR A 111 -11.99 -4.20 14.84
C THR A 111 -13.13 -5.16 15.18
N ILE A 112 -14.39 -4.83 14.85
CA ILE A 112 -15.52 -5.76 15.00
C ILE A 112 -15.26 -7.04 14.19
N ARG A 113 -14.77 -6.92 12.95
CA ARG A 113 -14.40 -8.07 12.11
C ARG A 113 -13.33 -8.95 12.76
N GLN A 114 -12.34 -8.38 13.44
CA GLN A 114 -11.33 -9.16 14.16
C GLN A 114 -11.85 -9.77 15.48
N LEU A 115 -12.86 -9.16 16.12
CA LEU A 115 -13.49 -9.70 17.32
C LEU A 115 -14.39 -10.92 17.06
N LEU A 116 -14.74 -11.18 15.80
CA LEU A 116 -15.43 -12.41 15.41
C LEU A 116 -14.54 -13.64 15.68
N PRO A 117 -15.15 -14.80 15.96
CA PRO A 117 -14.45 -16.09 15.85
C PRO A 117 -13.79 -16.20 14.47
N HIS A 118 -12.54 -16.63 14.40
CA HIS A 118 -11.79 -16.61 13.14
C HIS A 118 -12.41 -17.51 12.08
N GLU A 119 -13.10 -18.58 12.46
CA GLU A 119 -13.84 -19.48 11.56
C GLU A 119 -14.96 -18.75 10.80
N ALA A 120 -15.56 -17.72 11.40
CA ALA A 120 -16.58 -16.90 10.74
C ALA A 120 -16.01 -16.10 9.56
N LEU A 121 -14.68 -15.94 9.46
CA LEU A 121 -14.04 -15.24 8.35
C LEU A 121 -13.94 -16.09 7.07
N SER A 122 -14.16 -17.41 7.17
CA SER A 122 -14.01 -18.35 6.06
C SER A 122 -15.32 -19.03 5.66
N ALA A 123 -16.21 -19.26 6.62
CA ALA A 123 -17.49 -19.93 6.40
C ALA A 123 -18.54 -19.48 7.42
N PRO A 124 -19.84 -19.65 7.12
CA PRO A 124 -20.90 -19.44 8.09
C PRO A 124 -20.73 -20.32 9.33
N VAL A 125 -20.84 -19.73 10.52
CA VAL A 125 -20.84 -20.48 11.79
C VAL A 125 -22.15 -20.25 12.56
N HIS A 126 -22.65 -21.30 13.23
CA HIS A 126 -23.99 -21.31 13.82
C HIS A 126 -24.14 -20.47 15.10
N ARG A 127 -23.04 -20.16 15.80
CA ARG A 127 -23.06 -19.42 17.06
C ARG A 127 -21.94 -18.41 17.06
N ILE A 128 -22.29 -17.14 16.89
CA ILE A 128 -21.33 -16.03 16.86
C ILE A 128 -21.53 -15.20 18.12
N GLU A 129 -20.43 -15.06 18.85
CA GLU A 129 -20.38 -14.26 20.06
C GLU A 129 -19.22 -13.28 19.94
N LEU A 130 -19.49 -12.01 20.25
CA LEU A 130 -18.45 -10.99 20.38
C LEU A 130 -18.10 -10.86 21.86
N PRO A 131 -16.81 -10.88 22.25
CA PRO A 131 -16.43 -10.71 23.63
C PRO A 131 -16.78 -9.30 24.11
N GLY A 132 -17.21 -9.18 25.37
CA GLY A 132 -17.44 -7.89 26.00
C GLY A 132 -16.15 -7.07 26.05
N VAL A 133 -16.17 -5.87 25.47
CA VAL A 133 -15.00 -4.98 25.40
C VAL A 133 -15.41 -3.51 25.46
N GLU A 134 -14.46 -2.68 25.88
CA GLU A 134 -14.46 -1.24 25.65
C GLU A 134 -13.14 -0.85 25.00
N ILE A 135 -13.22 -0.24 23.83
CA ILE A 135 -12.08 0.12 23.00
C ILE A 135 -12.20 1.60 22.64
N THR A 136 -11.10 2.33 22.81
CA THR A 136 -10.89 3.66 22.23
C THR A 136 -9.61 3.60 21.42
N ASP A 137 -9.67 4.04 20.18
CA ASP A 137 -8.60 3.75 19.24
C ASP A 137 -8.39 4.88 18.24
N VAL A 138 -7.13 5.19 17.93
CA VAL A 138 -6.70 6.26 17.02
C VAL A 138 -5.33 5.89 16.43
N PRO A 139 -5.06 6.13 15.14
CA PRO A 139 -3.74 5.83 14.57
C PRO A 139 -2.67 6.82 15.06
N ALA A 140 -1.45 6.31 15.29
CA ALA A 140 -0.27 7.13 15.56
C ALA A 140 0.17 7.99 14.35
N HIS A 141 0.00 7.47 13.13
CA HIS A 141 0.44 8.13 11.90
C HIS A 141 -0.67 8.23 10.86
N PRO A 142 -0.82 9.38 10.16
CA PRO A 142 -1.83 9.55 9.12
C PRO A 142 -1.55 8.79 7.82
N TRP A 143 -0.30 8.38 7.55
CA TRP A 143 0.07 7.56 6.38
C TRP A 143 0.47 6.15 6.79
N ARG A 144 -0.30 5.16 6.33
CA ARG A 144 -0.07 3.73 6.61
C ARG A 144 -0.25 2.95 5.32
N GLY A 145 0.85 2.84 4.56
CA GLY A 145 0.81 2.45 3.16
C GLY A 145 1.37 1.08 2.86
N MET A 146 0.96 0.53 1.72
CA MET A 146 1.61 -0.59 1.08
C MET A 146 1.68 -0.35 -0.43
N LEU A 147 2.88 -0.43 -1.01
CA LEU A 147 3.08 -0.45 -2.45
C LEU A 147 2.89 -1.87 -2.99
N LEU A 148 2.17 -1.96 -4.11
CA LEU A 148 2.13 -3.17 -4.94
C LEU A 148 2.58 -2.85 -6.36
N ASP A 149 3.66 -3.52 -6.79
CA ASP A 149 4.16 -3.48 -8.15
C ASP A 149 3.32 -4.39 -9.05
N VAL A 150 2.56 -3.77 -9.95
CA VAL A 150 1.79 -4.45 -10.99
C VAL A 150 2.42 -4.30 -12.37
N SER A 151 3.54 -3.57 -12.46
CA SER A 151 4.30 -3.38 -13.67
C SER A 151 5.15 -4.60 -13.99
N ARG A 152 5.98 -5.08 -13.06
CA ARG A 152 6.88 -6.23 -13.30
C ARG A 152 6.08 -7.51 -13.52
N HIS A 153 5.08 -7.78 -12.69
CA HIS A 153 4.06 -8.81 -12.94
C HIS A 153 2.65 -8.27 -12.72
N PHE A 154 1.84 -8.31 -13.78
CA PHE A 154 0.45 -7.84 -13.77
C PHE A 154 -0.40 -8.67 -12.82
N GLN A 155 -1.23 -7.99 -12.03
CA GLN A 155 -2.21 -8.62 -11.15
C GLN A 155 -3.64 -8.27 -11.57
N PRO A 156 -4.57 -9.23 -11.59
CA PRO A 156 -5.96 -8.97 -11.95
C PRO A 156 -6.66 -8.08 -10.91
N VAL A 157 -7.66 -7.32 -11.33
CA VAL A 157 -8.41 -6.37 -10.48
C VAL A 157 -9.09 -7.08 -9.31
N SER A 158 -9.55 -8.31 -9.50
CA SER A 158 -10.10 -9.15 -8.43
C SER A 158 -9.10 -9.35 -7.30
N TYR A 159 -7.82 -9.55 -7.63
CA TYR A 159 -6.75 -9.64 -6.65
C TYR A 159 -6.48 -8.29 -5.98
N LEU A 160 -6.48 -7.18 -6.73
CA LEU A 160 -6.29 -5.85 -6.13
C LEU A 160 -7.38 -5.53 -5.10
N ARG A 161 -8.63 -5.95 -5.35
CA ARG A 161 -9.73 -5.85 -4.37
C ARG A 161 -9.47 -6.68 -3.12
N ARG A 162 -9.00 -7.92 -3.27
CA ARG A 162 -8.58 -8.76 -2.14
C ARG A 162 -7.43 -8.12 -1.35
N PHE A 163 -6.44 -7.56 -2.03
CA PHE A 163 -5.34 -6.86 -1.39
C PHE A 163 -5.85 -5.69 -0.55
N VAL A 164 -6.75 -4.87 -1.10
CA VAL A 164 -7.43 -3.78 -0.38
C VAL A 164 -8.20 -4.27 0.86
N ASP A 165 -8.93 -5.38 0.76
CA ASP A 165 -9.62 -5.99 1.91
C ASP A 165 -8.64 -6.34 3.04
N LEU A 166 -7.46 -6.86 2.69
CA LEU A 166 -6.44 -7.24 3.64
C LEU A 166 -5.70 -6.02 4.21
N LEU A 167 -5.46 -4.96 3.42
CA LEU A 167 -4.95 -3.68 3.95
C LEU A 167 -5.92 -3.08 4.96
N ALA A 168 -7.21 -3.04 4.62
CA ALA A 168 -8.25 -2.50 5.48
C ALA A 168 -8.39 -3.28 6.78
N LEU A 169 -8.32 -4.62 6.74
CA LEU A 169 -8.32 -5.48 7.93
C LEU A 169 -7.24 -5.08 8.94
N HIS A 170 -6.07 -4.66 8.46
CA HIS A 170 -4.95 -4.23 9.27
C HIS A 170 -4.89 -2.69 9.44
N LYS A 171 -5.97 -1.99 9.09
CA LYS A 171 -6.13 -0.53 9.21
C LYS A 171 -5.08 0.31 8.46
N LEU A 172 -4.44 -0.26 7.44
CA LEU A 172 -3.69 0.52 6.44
C LEU A 172 -4.67 1.33 5.61
N ASN A 173 -4.28 2.56 5.24
CA ASN A 173 -5.14 3.51 4.55
C ASN A 173 -4.65 3.93 3.17
N VAL A 174 -3.47 3.45 2.74
CA VAL A 174 -2.93 3.73 1.42
C VAL A 174 -2.57 2.44 0.69
N LEU A 175 -3.13 2.27 -0.51
CA LEU A 175 -2.58 1.40 -1.55
C LEU A 175 -1.79 2.29 -2.51
N HIS A 176 -0.46 2.14 -2.52
CA HIS A 176 0.38 2.77 -3.54
C HIS A 176 0.49 1.82 -4.73
N LEU A 177 -0.12 2.18 -5.86
CA LEU A 177 -0.21 1.31 -7.03
C LEU A 177 0.84 1.71 -8.06
N HIS A 178 1.89 0.90 -8.17
CA HIS A 178 2.99 1.12 -9.11
C HIS A 178 2.62 0.59 -10.49
N LEU A 179 2.13 1.50 -11.35
CA LEU A 179 1.41 1.16 -12.60
C LEU A 179 2.32 1.05 -13.83
N THR A 180 3.54 1.58 -13.77
CA THR A 180 4.40 1.73 -14.96
C THR A 180 5.86 1.51 -14.60
N ASP A 181 6.56 0.73 -15.41
CA ASP A 181 8.01 0.55 -15.32
C ASP A 181 8.58 0.15 -16.69
N ASP A 182 9.84 -0.25 -16.73
CA ASP A 182 10.52 -0.70 -17.93
C ASP A 182 9.91 -1.96 -18.56
N GLN A 183 9.36 -2.86 -17.73
CA GLN A 183 8.84 -4.17 -18.13
C GLN A 183 7.32 -4.18 -18.36
N GLY A 184 6.64 -3.04 -18.18
CA GLY A 184 5.20 -2.95 -18.35
C GLY A 184 4.60 -1.56 -18.15
N TRP A 185 3.53 -1.28 -18.89
CA TRP A 185 2.67 -0.13 -18.67
C TRP A 185 1.23 -0.61 -18.49
N ARG A 186 0.62 -0.33 -17.33
CA ARG A 186 -0.65 -0.97 -16.93
C ARG A 186 -1.87 -0.06 -16.96
N MET A 187 -1.71 1.24 -17.09
CA MET A 187 -2.84 2.19 -17.10
C MET A 187 -3.18 2.64 -18.53
N PRO A 188 -4.44 2.61 -18.97
CA PRO A 188 -4.78 3.16 -20.28
C PRO A 188 -4.75 4.70 -20.24
N VAL A 189 -4.25 5.30 -21.32
CA VAL A 189 -4.30 6.75 -21.54
C VAL A 189 -4.93 6.98 -22.91
N ALA A 190 -6.09 7.61 -22.96
CA ALA A 190 -6.92 7.71 -24.16
C ALA A 190 -6.19 8.41 -25.33
N ALA A 191 -5.39 9.42 -25.03
CA ALA A 191 -4.56 10.10 -26.02
C ALA A 191 -3.41 9.24 -26.56
N TYR A 192 -2.99 8.22 -25.79
CA TYR A 192 -1.80 7.41 -26.07
C TYR A 192 -2.07 5.91 -25.96
N PRO A 193 -2.93 5.35 -26.83
CA PRO A 193 -3.37 3.94 -26.73
C PRO A 193 -2.21 2.93 -26.83
N ARG A 194 -1.11 3.27 -27.51
CA ARG A 194 0.04 2.37 -27.64
C ARG A 194 0.75 2.10 -26.32
N LEU A 195 0.52 2.91 -25.29
CA LEU A 195 1.05 2.66 -23.95
C LEU A 195 0.60 1.30 -23.41
N THR A 196 -0.65 0.90 -23.64
CA THR A 196 -1.13 -0.44 -23.26
C THR A 196 -1.10 -1.44 -24.41
N GLU A 197 -1.32 -1.03 -25.66
CA GLU A 197 -1.28 -1.95 -26.82
C GLU A 197 0.12 -2.55 -27.04
N ILE A 198 1.17 -1.74 -26.84
CA ILE A 198 2.58 -2.15 -26.93
C ILE A 198 3.18 -2.28 -25.54
N GLY A 199 3.16 -1.21 -24.75
CA GLY A 199 3.82 -1.18 -23.43
C GLY A 199 3.23 -2.15 -22.40
N GLY A 200 2.00 -2.63 -22.61
CA GLY A 200 1.36 -3.62 -21.76
C GLY A 200 1.87 -5.05 -21.95
N ARG A 201 2.79 -5.31 -22.89
CA ARG A 201 3.23 -6.67 -23.26
C ARG A 201 4.75 -6.77 -23.41
N ARG A 202 5.33 -7.85 -22.91
CA ARG A 202 6.74 -8.23 -23.16
C ARG A 202 6.84 -9.66 -23.63
N ALA A 203 7.88 -9.98 -24.40
CA ALA A 203 8.01 -11.27 -25.06
C ALA A 203 8.40 -12.43 -24.11
N ARG A 204 9.10 -12.12 -23.01
CA ARG A 204 9.62 -13.07 -22.03
C ARG A 204 10.05 -12.35 -20.76
N SER A 205 10.32 -13.08 -19.69
CA SER A 205 10.83 -12.54 -18.42
C SER A 205 12.17 -13.17 -18.05
N MET A 206 13.10 -12.37 -17.54
CA MET A 206 14.36 -12.84 -16.97
C MET A 206 14.08 -13.74 -15.77
N VAL A 207 14.80 -14.85 -15.69
CA VAL A 207 14.72 -15.80 -14.57
C VAL A 207 16.02 -15.72 -13.78
N GLY A 208 15.90 -15.46 -12.48
CA GLY A 208 17.06 -15.26 -11.60
C GLY A 208 17.43 -13.79 -11.43
N PRO A 209 18.53 -13.50 -10.70
CA PRO A 209 18.93 -12.15 -10.33
C PRO A 209 19.13 -11.25 -11.56
N ALA A 210 19.07 -9.94 -11.34
CA ALA A 210 19.48 -8.95 -12.35
C ALA A 210 20.86 -9.30 -12.93
N GLY A 211 20.98 -9.27 -14.25
CA GLY A 211 22.16 -9.72 -14.98
C GLY A 211 22.14 -11.20 -15.40
N SER A 212 21.10 -11.96 -15.05
CA SER A 212 20.89 -13.33 -15.56
C SER A 212 20.68 -13.34 -17.09
N GLU A 213 21.27 -14.33 -17.77
CA GLU A 213 21.05 -14.56 -19.20
C GLU A 213 19.92 -15.56 -19.48
N HIS A 214 19.27 -16.09 -18.43
CA HIS A 214 18.18 -17.05 -18.56
C HIS A 214 16.81 -16.35 -18.62
N PHE A 215 15.92 -16.87 -19.48
CA PHE A 215 14.56 -16.34 -19.66
C PHE A 215 13.55 -17.49 -19.70
N ASP A 216 12.33 -17.21 -19.25
CA ASP A 216 11.24 -18.20 -19.20
C ASP A 216 10.66 -18.56 -20.60
N GLY A 217 10.93 -17.73 -21.60
CA GLY A 217 10.38 -17.88 -22.96
C GLY A 217 8.87 -17.68 -23.06
N ARG A 218 8.23 -17.04 -22.07
CA ARG A 218 6.78 -16.88 -21.98
C ARG A 218 6.38 -15.41 -22.12
N PRO A 219 5.55 -15.05 -23.11
CA PRO A 219 4.99 -13.71 -23.17
C PRO A 219 4.22 -13.39 -21.88
N HIS A 220 4.42 -12.16 -21.38
CA HIS A 220 3.69 -11.63 -20.24
C HIS A 220 2.97 -10.36 -20.66
N GLU A 221 1.68 -10.28 -20.36
CA GLU A 221 0.81 -9.18 -20.76
C GLU A 221 -0.20 -8.81 -19.68
N GLY A 222 -0.79 -7.63 -19.82
CA GLY A 222 -1.89 -7.16 -18.98
C GLY A 222 -1.89 -5.64 -18.84
N SER A 223 -3.09 -5.07 -18.82
CA SER A 223 -3.34 -3.67 -18.54
C SER A 223 -4.75 -3.54 -18.00
N TYR A 224 -4.98 -2.57 -17.13
CA TYR A 224 -6.31 -2.25 -16.65
C TYR A 224 -7.10 -1.48 -17.71
N THR A 225 -8.42 -1.53 -17.62
CA THR A 225 -9.27 -0.54 -18.26
C THR A 225 -9.50 0.66 -17.33
N ARG A 226 -10.01 1.78 -17.86
CA ARG A 226 -10.44 2.90 -17.01
C ARG A 226 -11.51 2.46 -16.01
N ALA A 227 -12.45 1.62 -16.45
CA ALA A 227 -13.53 1.09 -15.61
C ALA A 227 -12.99 0.25 -14.45
N ASP A 228 -12.00 -0.60 -14.71
CA ASP A 228 -11.31 -1.40 -13.70
C ASP A 228 -10.71 -0.52 -12.59
N LEU A 229 -9.96 0.52 -12.98
CA LEU A 229 -9.29 1.42 -12.04
C LEU A 229 -10.31 2.27 -11.26
N THR A 230 -11.32 2.84 -11.91
CA THR A 230 -12.38 3.59 -11.21
C THR A 230 -13.19 2.70 -10.25
N GLY A 231 -13.41 1.44 -10.63
CA GLY A 231 -14.07 0.45 -9.80
C GLY A 231 -13.22 0.04 -8.59
N LEU A 232 -11.90 -0.11 -8.77
CA LEU A 232 -10.97 -0.35 -7.68
C LEU A 232 -10.92 0.81 -6.70
N VAL A 233 -10.83 2.05 -7.19
CA VAL A 233 -10.84 3.27 -6.37
C VAL A 233 -12.12 3.34 -5.52
N SER A 234 -13.28 3.11 -6.13
CA SER A 234 -14.56 3.12 -5.41
C SER A 234 -14.61 2.02 -4.34
N TYR A 235 -14.12 0.82 -4.68
CA TYR A 235 -14.06 -0.32 -3.77
C TYR A 235 -13.13 -0.08 -2.58
N ALA A 236 -11.98 0.55 -2.81
CA ALA A 236 -11.00 0.93 -1.79
C ALA A 236 -11.52 2.04 -0.88
N THR A 237 -12.17 3.05 -1.46
CA THR A 237 -12.80 4.14 -0.70
C THR A 237 -13.85 3.61 0.28
N ALA A 238 -14.66 2.63 -0.13
CA ALA A 238 -15.63 1.96 0.73
C ALA A 238 -15.02 1.24 1.94
N ARG A 239 -13.70 1.03 1.94
CA ARG A 239 -12.92 0.39 3.03
C ARG A 239 -11.97 1.36 3.72
N GLY A 240 -12.06 2.65 3.40
CA GLY A 240 -11.18 3.69 3.93
C GLY A 240 -9.74 3.55 3.43
N VAL A 241 -9.53 3.01 2.22
CA VAL A 241 -8.21 2.91 1.60
C VAL A 241 -8.16 3.87 0.41
N THR A 242 -7.18 4.77 0.41
CA THR A 242 -6.87 5.66 -0.71
C THR A 242 -5.94 4.94 -1.68
N VAL A 243 -6.25 4.98 -2.98
CA VAL A 243 -5.35 4.46 -4.02
C VAL A 243 -4.50 5.61 -4.55
N VAL A 244 -3.21 5.59 -4.25
CA VAL A 244 -2.21 6.54 -4.75
C VAL A 244 -1.59 5.94 -6.02
N PRO A 245 -1.79 6.54 -7.21
CA PRO A 245 -1.18 6.04 -8.43
C PRO A 245 0.27 6.48 -8.55
N GLU A 246 1.10 5.64 -9.16
CA GLU A 246 2.44 6.01 -9.62
C GLU A 246 2.59 5.90 -11.13
N ILE A 247 3.03 7.00 -11.74
CA ILE A 247 3.61 7.02 -13.09
C ILE A 247 5.07 7.46 -12.95
N GLY A 248 5.98 6.49 -12.95
CA GLY A 248 7.40 6.72 -12.73
C GLY A 248 8.06 7.46 -13.88
N THR A 249 8.76 8.56 -13.58
CA THR A 249 9.56 9.33 -14.55
C THR A 249 10.79 9.95 -13.87
N PRO A 250 11.87 10.30 -14.60
CA PRO A 250 12.15 10.04 -16.03
C PRO A 250 12.92 8.74 -16.33
N GLY A 251 13.30 7.97 -15.30
CA GLY A 251 13.74 6.57 -15.40
C GLY A 251 12.54 5.61 -15.41
N HIS A 252 12.79 4.30 -15.46
CA HIS A 252 11.74 3.27 -15.42
C HIS A 252 10.66 3.45 -16.51
N VAL A 253 11.07 3.87 -17.71
CA VAL A 253 10.17 4.32 -18.79
C VAL A 253 10.27 3.48 -20.06
N ARG A 254 11.01 2.37 -20.05
CA ARG A 254 11.27 1.59 -21.26
C ARG A 254 10.00 1.07 -21.95
N ALA A 255 8.93 0.77 -21.21
CA ALA A 255 7.65 0.41 -21.80
C ALA A 255 7.02 1.58 -22.61
N ALA A 256 7.11 2.81 -22.09
CA ALA A 256 6.65 4.01 -22.79
C ALA A 256 7.53 4.32 -24.01
N LEU A 257 8.86 4.16 -23.91
CA LEU A 257 9.77 4.34 -25.04
C LEU A 257 9.58 3.30 -26.16
N ALA A 258 9.20 2.07 -25.81
CA ALA A 258 8.82 1.06 -26.80
C ALA A 258 7.54 1.43 -27.55
N ALA A 259 6.56 1.98 -26.81
CA ALA A 259 5.31 2.46 -27.37
C ALA A 259 5.48 3.75 -28.21
N TYR A 260 6.31 4.69 -27.76
CA TYR A 260 6.52 5.99 -28.40
C TYR A 260 8.02 6.35 -28.39
N PRO A 261 8.81 5.84 -29.35
CA PRO A 261 10.26 6.05 -29.42
C PRO A 261 10.68 7.52 -29.42
N GLU A 262 9.83 8.40 -29.96
CA GLU A 262 10.03 9.85 -29.98
C GLU A 262 10.17 10.50 -28.59
N LEU A 263 9.79 9.80 -27.52
CA LEU A 263 9.95 10.26 -26.14
C LEU A 263 11.40 10.14 -25.62
N GLY A 264 12.26 9.36 -26.27
CA GLY A 264 13.64 9.11 -25.81
C GLY A 264 14.68 10.07 -26.35
N ASN A 265 15.94 9.88 -25.96
CA ASN A 265 17.09 10.62 -26.48
C ASN A 265 17.50 10.22 -27.92
N HIS A 266 17.00 9.07 -28.40
CA HIS A 266 17.30 8.51 -29.72
C HIS A 266 15.99 8.08 -30.42
N PRO A 267 15.23 9.02 -31.02
CA PRO A 267 13.88 8.75 -31.54
C PRO A 267 13.83 7.72 -32.70
N ASP A 268 14.93 7.56 -33.43
CA ASP A 268 15.04 6.56 -34.50
C ASP A 268 15.28 5.14 -33.97
N ARG A 269 15.67 5.01 -32.69
CA ARG A 269 15.96 3.72 -32.06
C ARG A 269 14.66 3.03 -31.69
N ARG A 270 14.37 1.89 -32.31
CA ARG A 270 13.25 1.02 -31.90
C ARG A 270 13.67 0.17 -30.71
N LEU A 271 12.78 0.12 -29.74
CA LEU A 271 12.99 -0.51 -28.45
C LEU A 271 11.85 -1.48 -28.19
N ASP A 272 12.19 -2.67 -27.70
CA ASP A 272 11.19 -3.56 -27.10
C ASP A 272 10.97 -3.18 -25.64
N VAL A 273 9.78 -3.51 -25.12
CA VAL A 273 9.49 -3.51 -23.67
C VAL A 273 10.51 -4.42 -22.99
N TRP A 274 11.05 -3.97 -21.85
CA TRP A 274 12.22 -4.63 -21.28
C TRP A 274 11.87 -6.00 -20.71
N THR A 275 12.74 -6.97 -20.97
CA THR A 275 12.59 -8.35 -20.48
C THR A 275 13.53 -8.66 -19.31
N HIS A 276 14.28 -7.66 -18.84
CA HIS A 276 15.32 -7.79 -17.81
C HIS A 276 14.91 -7.04 -16.54
N TRP A 277 15.49 -7.44 -15.41
CA TRP A 277 15.41 -6.74 -14.13
C TRP A 277 16.62 -5.82 -13.92
N GLY A 278 16.49 -4.85 -13.01
CA GLY A 278 17.55 -3.90 -12.64
C GLY A 278 17.28 -2.49 -13.16
N VAL A 279 18.34 -1.69 -13.29
CA VAL A 279 18.25 -0.28 -13.69
C VAL A 279 18.44 -0.14 -15.20
N CYS A 280 17.40 0.28 -15.92
CA CYS A 280 17.51 0.56 -17.35
C CYS A 280 18.25 1.88 -17.59
N THR A 281 19.20 1.88 -18.52
CA THR A 281 19.94 3.10 -18.90
C THR A 281 19.19 3.97 -19.91
N ASN A 282 18.00 3.54 -20.34
CA ASN A 282 17.22 4.25 -21.35
C ASN A 282 16.17 5.10 -20.64
N VAL A 283 16.37 6.42 -20.70
CA VAL A 283 15.60 7.40 -19.95
C VAL A 283 14.85 8.33 -20.92
N LEU A 284 13.87 9.07 -20.39
CA LEU A 284 13.14 10.04 -21.19
C LEU A 284 14.08 11.13 -21.76
N GLY A 285 13.75 11.63 -22.94
CA GLY A 285 14.28 12.90 -23.43
C GLY A 285 13.72 14.09 -22.64
N VAL A 286 14.29 15.28 -22.87
CA VAL A 286 13.95 16.52 -22.15
C VAL A 286 13.35 17.60 -23.06
N GLY A 287 12.73 17.16 -24.16
CA GLY A 287 12.00 18.02 -25.10
C GLY A 287 10.64 18.44 -24.56
N ASP A 288 10.11 19.57 -25.04
CA ASP A 288 8.80 20.06 -24.60
C ASP A 288 7.67 19.07 -24.93
N HIS A 289 7.78 18.36 -26.07
CA HIS A 289 6.84 17.30 -26.44
C HIS A 289 6.80 16.14 -25.44
N VAL A 290 7.92 15.85 -24.75
CA VAL A 290 7.97 14.83 -23.69
C VAL A 290 7.27 15.33 -22.43
N LEU A 291 7.49 16.60 -22.06
CA LEU A 291 6.80 17.21 -20.93
C LEU A 291 5.29 17.26 -21.18
N ASP A 292 4.85 17.64 -22.38
CA ASP A 292 3.44 17.72 -22.74
C ASP A 292 2.78 16.33 -22.79
N PHE A 293 3.51 15.32 -23.23
CA PHE A 293 3.08 13.92 -23.15
C PHE A 293 2.77 13.53 -21.70
N PHE A 294 3.72 13.72 -20.79
CA PHE A 294 3.52 13.29 -19.40
C PHE A 294 2.55 14.18 -18.63
N ARG A 295 2.39 15.46 -18.98
CA ARG A 295 1.29 16.29 -18.46
C ARG A 295 -0.07 15.70 -18.81
N THR A 296 -0.25 15.32 -20.08
CA THR A 296 -1.49 14.69 -20.56
C THR A 296 -1.74 13.36 -19.86
N VAL A 297 -0.69 12.54 -19.66
CA VAL A 297 -0.79 11.30 -18.87
C VAL A 297 -1.21 11.60 -17.42
N LEU A 298 -0.57 12.56 -16.77
CA LEU A 298 -0.87 12.92 -15.38
C LEU A 298 -2.28 13.51 -15.22
N ASP A 299 -2.78 14.25 -16.21
CA ASP A 299 -4.18 14.72 -16.23
C ASP A 299 -5.15 13.54 -16.21
N GLU A 300 -4.92 12.53 -17.06
CA GLU A 300 -5.78 11.34 -17.07
C GLU A 300 -5.65 10.49 -15.79
N VAL A 301 -4.46 10.44 -15.19
CA VAL A 301 -4.23 9.84 -13.85
C VAL A 301 -5.08 10.56 -12.81
N MET A 302 -5.00 11.89 -12.72
CA MET A 302 -5.73 12.68 -11.73
C MET A 302 -7.25 12.63 -11.93
N ASP A 303 -7.72 12.37 -13.15
CA ASP A 303 -9.14 12.15 -13.44
C ASP A 303 -9.65 10.78 -12.98
N VAL A 304 -8.80 9.74 -12.98
CA VAL A 304 -9.16 8.39 -12.53
C VAL A 304 -9.01 8.25 -11.01
N PHE A 305 -7.96 8.84 -10.46
CA PHE A 305 -7.57 8.68 -9.07
C PHE A 305 -7.86 9.97 -8.28
N PRO A 306 -8.89 9.99 -7.41
CA PRO A 306 -9.25 11.16 -6.63
C PRO A 306 -8.29 11.44 -5.46
N SER A 307 -7.25 10.60 -5.29
CA SER A 307 -6.23 10.75 -4.25
C SER A 307 -5.67 12.18 -4.24
N PRO A 308 -5.47 12.80 -3.07
CA PRO A 308 -4.76 14.07 -2.98
C PRO A 308 -3.29 13.94 -3.35
N TYR A 309 -2.74 12.72 -3.39
CA TYR A 309 -1.36 12.42 -3.75
C TYR A 309 -1.24 11.71 -5.10
N VAL A 310 -0.21 12.07 -5.87
CA VAL A 310 0.19 11.38 -7.11
C VAL A 310 1.69 11.13 -7.04
N HIS A 311 2.12 9.88 -7.20
CA HIS A 311 3.53 9.53 -7.20
C HIS A 311 4.13 9.69 -8.61
N ILE A 312 5.23 10.41 -8.72
CA ILE A 312 5.88 10.73 -10.01
C ILE A 312 7.19 9.97 -10.25
N GLY A 313 7.53 9.04 -9.34
CA GLY A 313 8.76 8.24 -9.36
C GLY A 313 9.98 9.06 -8.97
N GLY A 314 10.97 9.10 -9.86
CA GLY A 314 12.21 9.86 -9.72
C GLY A 314 13.42 9.03 -9.26
N ASP A 315 13.23 7.74 -9.03
CA ASP A 315 14.24 6.78 -8.64
C ASP A 315 15.12 6.31 -9.80
N GLU A 316 16.33 5.88 -9.44
CA GLU A 316 17.29 5.15 -10.29
C GLU A 316 17.37 5.65 -11.75
N VAL A 317 17.74 6.93 -11.94
CA VAL A 317 17.87 7.55 -13.28
C VAL A 317 19.34 7.69 -13.68
N PRO A 318 19.89 6.78 -14.51
CA PRO A 318 21.22 6.95 -15.09
C PRO A 318 21.23 8.14 -16.06
N THR A 319 22.16 9.08 -15.86
CA THR A 319 22.20 10.35 -16.62
C THR A 319 23.03 10.29 -17.90
N GLN A 320 23.63 9.14 -18.22
CA GLN A 320 24.60 9.01 -19.32
C GLN A 320 24.00 9.34 -20.69
N GLU A 321 22.73 8.97 -20.95
CA GLU A 321 22.07 9.35 -22.22
C GLU A 321 21.91 10.87 -22.35
N TRP A 322 21.62 11.59 -21.26
CA TRP A 322 21.54 13.05 -21.28
C TRP A 322 22.90 13.70 -21.47
N GLU A 323 23.94 13.17 -20.82
CA GLU A 323 25.30 13.67 -20.97
C GLU A 323 25.83 13.52 -22.41
N ALA A 324 25.37 12.49 -23.14
CA ALA A 324 25.71 12.26 -24.54
C ALA A 324 24.75 12.93 -25.54
N SER A 325 23.60 13.45 -25.10
CA SER A 325 22.53 13.97 -25.97
C SER A 325 22.71 15.47 -26.24
N PRO A 326 22.92 15.91 -27.51
CA PRO A 326 23.02 17.33 -27.84
C PRO A 326 21.76 18.11 -27.45
N ALA A 327 20.58 17.49 -27.53
CA ALA A 327 19.32 18.10 -27.14
C ALA A 327 19.23 18.34 -25.62
N ALA A 328 19.71 17.38 -24.83
CA ALA A 328 19.75 17.50 -23.37
C ALA A 328 20.80 18.52 -22.91
N ILE A 329 21.99 18.52 -23.50
CA ILE A 329 23.02 19.55 -23.24
C ILE A 329 22.46 20.95 -23.55
N ALA A 330 21.81 21.12 -24.70
CA ALA A 330 21.21 22.39 -25.07
C ALA A 330 20.05 22.78 -24.13
N ARG A 331 19.26 21.81 -23.66
CA ARG A 331 18.22 22.07 -22.64
C ARG A 331 18.86 22.55 -21.34
N ALA A 332 19.85 21.85 -20.80
CA ALA A 332 20.52 22.24 -19.56
C ALA A 332 21.05 23.68 -19.64
N ALA A 333 21.69 24.04 -20.76
CA ALA A 333 22.17 25.40 -20.99
C ALA A 333 21.03 26.44 -21.06
N ARG A 334 19.91 26.14 -21.75
CA ARG A 334 18.74 27.04 -21.83
C ARG A 334 18.10 27.30 -20.47
N GLU A 335 18.07 26.28 -19.61
CA GLU A 335 17.46 26.35 -18.27
C GLU A 335 18.45 26.89 -17.21
N GLY A 336 19.68 27.24 -17.61
CA GLY A 336 20.69 27.79 -16.70
C GLY A 336 21.27 26.78 -15.71
N LEU A 337 21.22 25.48 -16.03
CA LEU A 337 21.74 24.39 -15.20
C LEU A 337 23.24 24.20 -15.40
N SER A 338 23.94 23.67 -14.39
CA SER A 338 25.39 23.44 -14.46
C SER A 338 25.79 22.34 -15.45
N GLY A 339 24.84 21.44 -15.79
CA GLY A 339 25.03 20.42 -16.81
C GLY A 339 23.85 19.44 -16.89
N PRO A 340 23.91 18.47 -17.82
CA PRO A 340 22.81 17.54 -18.09
C PRO A 340 22.37 16.69 -16.88
N ARG A 341 23.23 16.44 -15.89
CA ARG A 341 22.84 15.69 -14.68
C ARG A 341 21.75 16.39 -13.87
N GLU A 342 21.75 17.72 -13.85
CA GLU A 342 20.74 18.51 -13.12
C GLU A 342 19.36 18.48 -13.81
N LEU A 343 19.27 17.92 -15.03
CA LEU A 343 17.98 17.73 -15.69
C LEU A 343 17.06 16.78 -14.93
N HIS A 344 17.59 15.89 -14.08
CA HIS A 344 16.79 15.04 -13.20
C HIS A 344 15.89 15.88 -12.28
N GLY A 345 16.49 16.75 -11.48
CA GLY A 345 15.76 17.64 -10.58
C GLY A 345 14.86 18.63 -11.33
N TRP A 346 15.32 19.15 -12.47
CA TRP A 346 14.50 20.01 -13.33
C TRP A 346 13.26 19.29 -13.86
N PHE A 347 13.40 18.06 -14.35
CA PHE A 347 12.28 17.29 -14.91
C PHE A 347 11.24 16.98 -13.83
N LEU A 348 11.70 16.51 -12.66
CA LEU A 348 10.82 16.27 -11.51
C LEU A 348 10.11 17.54 -11.06
N ALA A 349 10.78 18.69 -11.07
CA ALA A 349 10.14 19.97 -10.79
C ALA A 349 9.02 20.29 -11.79
N ARG A 350 9.21 20.03 -13.09
CA ARG A 350 8.17 20.27 -14.10
C ARG A 350 6.95 19.37 -13.92
N MET A 351 7.15 18.11 -13.53
CA MET A 351 6.05 17.20 -13.23
C MET A 351 5.35 17.57 -11.92
N ALA A 352 6.11 17.89 -10.87
CA ALA A 352 5.59 18.34 -9.59
C ALA A 352 4.76 19.64 -9.73
N ASP A 353 5.25 20.62 -10.48
CA ASP A 353 4.53 21.88 -10.76
C ASP A 353 3.19 21.62 -11.46
N HIS A 354 3.11 20.60 -12.31
CA HIS A 354 1.86 20.21 -12.96
C HIS A 354 0.86 19.63 -11.97
N VAL A 355 1.29 18.66 -11.15
CA VAL A 355 0.47 18.03 -10.10
C VAL A 355 -0.04 19.08 -9.10
N VAL A 356 0.81 20.02 -8.67
CA VAL A 356 0.43 21.10 -7.75
C VAL A 356 -0.60 22.05 -8.36
N ARG A 357 -0.44 22.44 -9.63
CA ARG A 357 -1.41 23.31 -10.31
C ARG A 357 -2.79 22.67 -10.44
N SER A 358 -2.86 21.34 -10.47
CA SER A 358 -4.10 20.56 -10.44
C SER A 358 -4.66 20.34 -9.02
N GLY A 359 -4.10 21.00 -8.01
CA GLY A 359 -4.56 20.93 -6.62
C GLY A 359 -4.17 19.63 -5.89
N ARG A 360 -3.18 18.90 -6.42
CA ARG A 360 -2.69 17.63 -5.86
C ARG A 360 -1.28 17.80 -5.28
N ARG A 361 -0.83 16.79 -4.54
CA ARG A 361 0.47 16.74 -3.88
C ARG A 361 1.37 15.71 -4.59
N PRO A 362 2.50 16.12 -5.17
CA PRO A 362 3.43 15.18 -5.76
C PRO A 362 4.16 14.38 -4.68
N VAL A 363 4.35 13.09 -4.91
CA VAL A 363 5.20 12.20 -4.12
C VAL A 363 6.34 11.71 -5.01
N ALA A 364 7.56 11.67 -4.50
CA ALA A 364 8.73 11.20 -5.24
C ALA A 364 9.67 10.38 -4.35
N TRP A 365 10.36 9.42 -4.96
CA TRP A 365 11.42 8.66 -4.31
C TRP A 365 12.64 9.55 -4.05
N ALA A 366 13.22 9.42 -2.85
CA ALA A 366 14.46 10.12 -2.50
C ALA A 366 15.68 9.35 -3.03
N GLU A 367 16.48 9.99 -3.87
CA GLU A 367 17.77 9.47 -4.32
C GLU A 367 18.95 10.18 -3.64
N ASP A 368 20.02 9.42 -3.41
CA ASP A 368 21.28 9.94 -2.88
C ASP A 368 21.82 11.11 -3.72
N GLY A 369 22.11 12.23 -3.06
CA GLY A 369 22.67 13.41 -3.72
C GLY A 369 21.70 14.19 -4.62
N SER A 370 20.44 13.77 -4.75
CA SER A 370 19.42 14.55 -5.46
C SER A 370 18.70 15.51 -4.51
N THR A 371 18.22 16.63 -5.05
CA THR A 371 17.35 17.56 -4.32
C THR A 371 16.00 17.56 -5.01
N LEU A 372 14.96 17.18 -4.27
CA LEU A 372 13.59 17.16 -4.76
C LEU A 372 12.96 18.56 -4.67
N PRO A 373 11.98 18.88 -5.52
CA PRO A 373 11.22 20.13 -5.44
C PRO A 373 10.58 20.29 -4.05
N PRO A 374 10.62 21.49 -3.41
CA PRO A 374 10.10 21.71 -2.05
C PRO A 374 8.63 21.31 -1.84
N THR A 375 7.84 21.28 -2.91
CA THR A 375 6.42 20.88 -2.90
C THR A 375 6.20 19.38 -2.85
N CYS A 376 7.24 18.57 -3.10
CA CYS A 376 7.14 17.12 -3.06
C CYS A 376 7.07 16.61 -1.62
N THR A 377 6.17 15.66 -1.41
CA THR A 377 6.25 14.69 -0.30
C THR A 377 7.32 13.65 -0.67
N VAL A 378 8.19 13.31 0.26
CA VAL A 378 9.39 12.50 -0.02
C VAL A 378 9.21 11.10 0.53
N MET A 379 9.42 10.10 -0.32
CA MET A 379 9.46 8.70 0.08
C MET A 379 10.92 8.23 0.18
N SER A 380 11.39 8.00 1.42
CA SER A 380 12.80 7.71 1.70
C SER A 380 13.06 6.22 1.80
N TRP A 381 13.81 5.67 0.85
CA TRP A 381 13.91 4.21 0.69
C TRP A 381 15.30 3.59 0.90
N ARG A 382 16.39 4.30 0.59
CA ARG A 382 17.76 3.74 0.72
C ARG A 382 18.26 3.67 2.16
N THR A 383 18.03 4.72 2.94
CA THR A 383 18.48 4.80 4.33
C THR A 383 17.55 5.67 5.19
N PRO A 384 17.48 5.44 6.51
CA PRO A 384 16.73 6.32 7.42
C PRO A 384 17.29 7.75 7.48
N ARG A 385 18.57 7.95 7.10
CA ARG A 385 19.20 9.28 7.12
C ARG A 385 18.58 10.22 6.08
N HIS A 386 18.07 9.70 4.97
CA HIS A 386 17.46 10.52 3.92
C HIS A 386 16.13 11.09 4.35
N ALA A 387 15.34 10.31 5.10
CA ALA A 387 14.09 10.77 5.70
C ALA A 387 14.33 12.05 6.53
N TRP A 388 15.30 12.00 7.46
CA TRP A 388 15.62 13.16 8.30
C TRP A 388 16.28 14.31 7.53
N ALA A 389 17.05 14.03 6.47
CA ALA A 389 17.60 15.07 5.61
C ALA A 389 16.49 15.82 4.84
N ALA A 390 15.49 15.09 4.32
CA ALA A 390 14.32 15.66 3.65
C ALA A 390 13.45 16.46 4.64
N ALA A 391 13.18 15.92 5.83
CA ALA A 391 12.43 16.63 6.87
C ALA A 391 13.10 17.95 7.28
N ARG A 392 14.44 17.98 7.42
CA ARG A 392 15.20 19.23 7.70
C ARG A 392 15.09 20.28 6.59
N ARG A 393 14.85 19.85 5.35
CA ARG A 393 14.60 20.73 4.19
C ARG A 393 13.14 21.17 4.09
N GLY A 394 12.27 20.72 5.00
CA GLY A 394 10.87 21.13 5.09
C GLY A 394 9.89 20.24 4.32
N HIS A 395 10.33 19.09 3.82
CA HIS A 395 9.42 18.13 3.18
C HIS A 395 8.63 17.34 4.23
N ASP A 396 7.39 17.00 3.87
CA ASP A 396 6.71 15.86 4.48
C ASP A 396 7.35 14.55 4.00
N VAL A 397 7.48 13.58 4.89
CA VAL A 397 8.25 12.35 4.69
C VAL A 397 7.43 11.11 4.98
N ILE A 398 7.54 10.13 4.09
CA ILE A 398 7.04 8.77 4.26
C ILE A 398 8.26 7.85 4.37
N HIS A 399 8.36 7.12 5.49
CA HIS A 399 9.44 6.15 5.70
C HIS A 399 9.19 4.89 4.88
N ALA A 400 10.20 4.50 4.11
CA ALA A 400 10.17 3.37 3.18
C ALA A 400 11.53 2.63 3.17
N ASP A 401 12.29 2.67 4.27
CA ASP A 401 13.64 2.10 4.34
C ASP A 401 13.64 0.62 3.99
N HIS A 402 14.37 0.26 2.93
CA HIS A 402 14.33 -1.07 2.35
C HIS A 402 14.72 -2.18 3.32
N ARG A 403 15.52 -1.87 4.34
CA ARG A 403 15.92 -2.83 5.40
C ARG A 403 14.86 -3.11 6.44
N SER A 404 13.74 -2.39 6.40
CA SER A 404 12.60 -2.58 7.30
C SER A 404 11.28 -2.74 6.56
N THR A 405 11.18 -2.36 5.27
CA THR A 405 9.87 -2.25 4.62
C THR A 405 9.76 -2.92 3.24
N TYR A 406 10.85 -3.45 2.65
CA TYR A 406 10.80 -4.13 1.34
C TYR A 406 10.45 -5.61 1.48
N PHE A 407 9.18 -5.93 1.24
CA PHE A 407 8.60 -7.25 1.47
C PHE A 407 8.90 -8.21 0.32
N ASP A 408 9.44 -7.74 -0.80
CA ASP A 408 9.99 -8.59 -1.86
C ASP A 408 11.26 -9.35 -1.41
N TYR A 409 11.83 -9.00 -0.26
CA TYR A 409 12.98 -9.70 0.32
C TYR A 409 12.54 -11.01 0.97
N ALA A 410 13.43 -12.01 0.96
CA ALA A 410 13.20 -13.28 1.63
C ALA A 410 12.91 -13.06 3.13
N ARG A 411 12.09 -13.92 3.74
CA ARG A 411 11.71 -13.75 5.16
C ARG A 411 12.78 -14.27 6.12
N ALA A 412 13.61 -15.18 5.63
CA ALA A 412 14.74 -15.77 6.33
C ALA A 412 15.88 -16.02 5.34
N PRO A 413 17.13 -16.16 5.80
CA PRO A 413 18.21 -16.61 4.94
C PRO A 413 18.08 -18.10 4.64
N GLY A 414 18.50 -18.51 3.44
CA GLY A 414 18.72 -19.91 3.09
C GLY A 414 17.88 -20.40 1.89
N PRO A 415 18.19 -21.60 1.38
CA PRO A 415 17.62 -22.11 0.12
C PRO A 415 16.18 -22.62 0.25
N ALA A 416 15.64 -22.69 1.46
CA ALA A 416 14.27 -23.16 1.70
C ALA A 416 13.22 -22.07 1.48
N GLU A 417 13.62 -20.79 1.51
CA GLU A 417 12.72 -19.69 1.18
C GLU A 417 12.42 -19.70 -0.34
N PRO A 418 11.15 -19.47 -0.74
CA PRO A 418 10.78 -19.24 -2.11
C PRO A 418 11.59 -18.11 -2.77
N PRO A 419 11.62 -18.05 -4.12
CA PRO A 419 12.31 -16.98 -4.83
C PRO A 419 11.90 -15.59 -4.36
N ALA A 420 12.86 -14.79 -3.96
CA ALA A 420 12.66 -13.44 -3.49
C ALA A 420 13.79 -12.57 -4.04
N GLN A 421 13.72 -11.27 -3.80
CA GLN A 421 14.80 -10.37 -4.17
C GLN A 421 16.12 -10.87 -3.54
N PRO A 422 17.15 -11.12 -4.35
CA PRO A 422 18.42 -11.64 -3.85
C PRO A 422 19.11 -10.67 -2.88
N GLY A 423 19.74 -11.22 -1.84
CA GLY A 423 20.57 -10.46 -0.91
C GLY A 423 20.02 -10.48 0.51
N HIS A 424 19.46 -9.35 0.96
CA HIS A 424 19.01 -9.19 2.34
C HIS A 424 17.76 -10.03 2.62
N ALA A 425 17.71 -10.65 3.81
CA ALA A 425 16.48 -11.24 4.33
C ALA A 425 15.85 -10.25 5.32
N LEU A 426 14.57 -9.96 5.13
CA LEU A 426 13.78 -9.07 5.99
C LEU A 426 12.86 -9.91 6.87
N ASP A 427 13.25 -10.12 8.11
CA ASP A 427 12.44 -10.87 9.07
C ASP A 427 11.34 -10.00 9.71
N LEU A 428 10.41 -10.65 10.43
CA LEU A 428 9.31 -9.98 11.12
C LEU A 428 9.80 -8.94 12.15
N ARG A 429 10.92 -9.22 12.83
CA ARG A 429 11.47 -8.35 13.88
C ARG A 429 12.01 -7.05 13.29
N SER A 430 12.62 -7.12 12.11
CA SER A 430 13.18 -5.97 11.39
C SER A 430 12.07 -5.02 10.92
N VAL A 431 10.93 -5.56 10.50
CA VAL A 431 9.74 -4.76 10.15
C VAL A 431 9.13 -4.09 11.38
N TYR A 432 8.99 -4.84 12.48
CA TYR A 432 8.52 -4.29 13.75
C TYR A 432 9.46 -3.20 14.29
N GLY A 433 10.75 -3.31 14.01
CA GLY A 433 11.77 -2.36 14.43
C GLY A 433 11.88 -1.10 13.57
N VAL A 434 10.94 -0.83 12.66
CA VAL A 434 11.00 0.40 11.84
C VAL A 434 11.01 1.64 12.74
N ASP A 435 12.04 2.46 12.57
CA ASP A 435 12.26 3.65 13.39
C ASP A 435 11.60 4.88 12.76
N LEU A 436 10.49 5.30 13.37
CA LEU A 436 9.75 6.52 13.04
C LEU A 436 10.03 7.65 14.05
N THR A 437 10.95 7.43 14.98
CA THR A 437 11.27 8.38 16.05
C THR A 437 12.26 9.42 15.53
N PRO A 438 11.98 10.73 15.67
CA PRO A 438 12.95 11.75 15.29
C PRO A 438 14.23 11.64 16.13
N PRO A 439 15.38 12.10 15.61
CA PRO A 439 16.59 12.23 16.40
C PRO A 439 16.31 13.02 17.69
N ALA A 440 16.82 12.56 18.84
CA ALA A 440 16.55 13.19 20.14
C ALA A 440 16.96 14.67 20.20
N ALA A 441 17.95 15.08 19.41
CA ALA A 441 18.37 16.48 19.29
C ALA A 441 17.40 17.35 18.47
N GLU A 442 16.49 16.75 17.71
CA GLU A 442 15.59 17.41 16.76
C GLU A 442 14.13 16.88 16.84
N PRO A 443 13.50 16.88 18.03
CA PRO A 443 12.15 16.32 18.20
C PRO A 443 11.08 17.03 17.36
N ARG A 444 11.33 18.29 16.96
CA ARG A 444 10.48 19.06 16.06
C ARG A 444 10.24 18.38 14.71
N LEU A 445 11.14 17.46 14.29
CA LEU A 445 11.05 16.75 13.02
C LEU A 445 9.92 15.70 12.98
N ALA A 446 9.34 15.33 14.15
CA ALA A 446 8.21 14.41 14.20
C ALA A 446 7.01 14.90 13.36
N GLY A 447 6.78 16.22 13.32
CA GLY A 447 5.64 16.79 12.60
C GLY A 447 5.71 16.65 11.08
N GLN A 448 6.90 16.35 10.53
CA GLN A 448 7.14 16.14 9.10
C GLN A 448 7.00 14.67 8.70
N VAL A 449 6.91 13.74 9.67
CA VAL A 449 6.78 12.31 9.37
C VAL A 449 5.30 11.95 9.25
N LEU A 450 4.85 11.73 8.02
CA LEU A 450 3.48 11.30 7.75
C LEU A 450 3.24 9.85 8.20
N GLY A 451 4.27 9.01 8.19
CA GLY A 451 4.19 7.63 8.63
C GLY A 451 5.09 6.69 7.83
N VAL A 452 4.63 5.47 7.62
CA VAL A 452 5.43 4.37 7.06
C VAL A 452 4.70 3.67 5.92
N GLN A 453 5.46 3.10 5.00
CA GLN A 453 4.95 2.30 3.90
C GLN A 453 5.80 1.06 3.68
N GLY A 454 5.14 -0.09 3.45
CA GLY A 454 5.76 -1.31 2.92
C GLY A 454 5.83 -1.29 1.40
N GLN A 455 6.75 -2.04 0.81
CA GLN A 455 6.94 -2.13 -0.64
C GLN A 455 6.98 -3.59 -1.04
N LEU A 456 6.31 -3.92 -2.13
CA LEU A 456 6.42 -5.24 -2.73
C LEU A 456 6.62 -5.11 -4.24
N TRP A 457 7.88 -5.20 -4.63
CA TRP A 457 8.33 -5.30 -6.01
C TRP A 457 8.15 -6.74 -6.52
N THR A 458 7.74 -6.92 -7.77
CA THR A 458 7.21 -8.22 -8.23
C THR A 458 8.09 -8.93 -9.24
N GLU A 459 9.37 -8.59 -9.42
CA GLU A 459 10.29 -9.30 -10.34
C GLU A 459 10.31 -10.82 -10.10
N PHE A 460 10.32 -11.24 -8.82
CA PHE A 460 10.41 -12.63 -8.39
C PHE A 460 9.09 -13.21 -7.86
N VAL A 461 8.05 -12.38 -7.80
CA VAL A 461 6.82 -12.64 -7.03
C VAL A 461 5.59 -12.57 -7.94
N PRO A 462 5.45 -13.47 -8.94
CA PRO A 462 4.50 -13.27 -10.03
C PRO A 462 3.04 -13.59 -9.67
N THR A 463 2.78 -14.35 -8.59
CA THR A 463 1.43 -14.83 -8.25
C THR A 463 0.86 -14.21 -6.98
N PRO A 464 -0.47 -14.04 -6.88
CA PRO A 464 -1.19 -13.66 -5.66
C PRO A 464 -0.72 -14.38 -4.38
N GLU A 465 -0.55 -15.69 -4.44
CA GLU A 465 -0.15 -16.48 -3.27
C GLU A 465 1.28 -16.18 -2.83
N HIS A 466 2.16 -15.90 -3.80
CA HIS A 466 3.55 -15.55 -3.50
C HIS A 466 3.65 -14.14 -2.90
N ILE A 467 2.86 -13.21 -3.43
CA ILE A 467 2.71 -11.87 -2.87
C ILE A 467 2.23 -11.95 -1.42
N GLU A 468 1.16 -12.71 -1.16
CA GLU A 468 0.62 -12.87 0.19
C GLU A 468 1.61 -13.56 1.13
N TYR A 469 2.31 -14.61 0.67
CA TYR A 469 3.35 -15.31 1.45
C TYR A 469 4.47 -14.39 1.92
N LEU A 470 4.97 -13.53 1.03
CA LEU A 470 6.00 -12.58 1.39
C LEU A 470 5.41 -11.43 2.22
N THR A 471 4.17 -11.01 1.98
CA THR A 471 3.55 -9.91 2.71
C THR A 471 3.22 -10.27 4.17
N TYR A 472 2.76 -11.50 4.43
CA TYR A 472 2.29 -11.93 5.74
C TYR A 472 3.25 -12.93 6.41
N PRO A 473 3.47 -12.83 7.73
CA PRO A 473 2.85 -11.90 8.68
C PRO A 473 3.55 -10.53 8.82
N ARG A 474 4.49 -10.18 7.94
CA ARG A 474 5.27 -8.92 8.05
C ARG A 474 4.40 -7.66 8.03
N LEU A 475 3.33 -7.64 7.24
CA LEU A 475 2.37 -6.53 7.23
C LEU A 475 1.70 -6.31 8.60
N CYS A 476 1.48 -7.37 9.38
CA CYS A 476 0.93 -7.26 10.73
C CYS A 476 1.85 -6.44 11.63
N ALA A 477 3.17 -6.62 11.51
CA ALA A 477 4.15 -5.81 12.25
C ALA A 477 4.18 -4.36 11.74
N LEU A 478 4.15 -4.15 10.42
CA LEU A 478 4.09 -2.80 9.85
C LEU A 478 2.83 -2.03 10.32
N ALA A 479 1.67 -2.70 10.26
CA ALA A 479 0.39 -2.16 10.71
C ALA A 479 0.45 -1.76 12.19
N GLU A 480 1.02 -2.62 13.04
CA GLU A 480 1.22 -2.34 14.45
C GLU A 480 2.05 -1.08 14.65
N ARG A 481 3.18 -0.96 13.97
CA ARG A 481 4.09 0.18 14.11
C ARG A 481 3.53 1.48 13.57
N ALA A 482 2.69 1.40 12.56
CA ALA A 482 2.05 2.57 11.97
C ALA A 482 0.83 3.05 12.79
N TRP A 483 0.26 2.18 13.63
CA TRP A 483 -0.97 2.44 14.37
C TRP A 483 -0.73 2.67 15.87
N ALA A 484 0.05 1.81 16.53
CA ALA A 484 0.28 1.84 17.97
C ALA A 484 1.48 2.73 18.34
N THR A 485 1.34 3.45 19.46
CA THR A 485 2.40 4.34 19.98
C THR A 485 3.40 3.63 20.90
N THR A 486 3.06 2.45 21.43
CA THR A 486 3.89 1.68 22.35
C THR A 486 4.57 0.50 21.67
N GLU A 487 5.86 0.32 21.92
CA GLU A 487 6.64 -0.84 21.47
C GLU A 487 6.64 -1.92 22.55
N ASP A 488 5.88 -2.99 22.34
CA ASP A 488 5.91 -4.21 23.14
C ASP A 488 5.93 -5.44 22.22
N TRP A 489 7.12 -5.97 22.01
CA TRP A 489 7.33 -7.11 21.12
C TRP A 489 6.80 -8.44 21.66
N PRO A 490 7.04 -8.80 22.94
CA PRO A 490 6.39 -9.94 23.54
C PRO A 490 4.87 -9.93 23.37
N ASP A 491 4.21 -8.80 23.68
CA ASP A 491 2.75 -8.66 23.51
C ASP A 491 2.33 -8.81 22.05
N PHE A 492 3.02 -8.12 21.12
CA PHE A 492 2.76 -8.26 19.69
C PHE A 492 2.89 -9.71 19.20
N ARG A 493 3.93 -10.43 19.64
CA ARG A 493 4.12 -11.85 19.27
C ARG A 493 2.98 -12.72 19.78
N THR A 494 2.53 -12.52 21.03
CA THR A 494 1.40 -13.26 21.58
C THR A 494 0.10 -12.99 20.83
N ARG A 495 -0.21 -11.73 20.48
CA ARG A 495 -1.38 -11.41 19.66
C ARG A 495 -1.24 -11.92 18.23
N LEU A 496 -0.04 -11.84 17.66
CA LEU A 496 0.19 -12.34 16.31
C LEU A 496 -0.12 -13.83 16.21
N ASP A 497 0.30 -14.65 17.18
CA ASP A 497 0.04 -16.09 17.17
C ASP A 497 -1.48 -16.40 17.07
N GLY A 498 -2.33 -15.63 17.77
CA GLY A 498 -3.79 -15.72 17.62
C GLY A 498 -4.31 -15.15 16.29
N HIS A 499 -3.68 -14.09 15.78
CA HIS A 499 -4.04 -13.46 14.50
C HIS A 499 -3.68 -14.31 13.28
N LEU A 500 -2.66 -15.18 13.36
CA LEU A 500 -2.35 -16.15 12.30
C LEU A 500 -3.54 -17.06 11.99
N ALA A 501 -4.33 -17.45 12.99
CA ALA A 501 -5.56 -18.23 12.76
C ALA A 501 -6.58 -17.48 11.88
N ARG A 502 -6.67 -16.14 12.00
CA ARG A 502 -7.50 -15.30 11.12
C ARG A 502 -6.95 -15.26 9.70
N LEU A 503 -5.63 -15.16 9.53
CA LEU A 503 -5.00 -15.23 8.22
C LEU A 503 -5.24 -16.60 7.55
N THR A 504 -5.14 -17.70 8.30
CA THR A 504 -5.49 -19.05 7.84
C THR A 504 -6.95 -19.12 7.39
N ALA A 505 -7.88 -18.62 8.19
CA ALA A 505 -9.30 -18.61 7.83
C ALA A 505 -9.56 -17.80 6.55
N LEU A 506 -8.89 -16.67 6.37
CA LEU A 506 -8.98 -15.85 5.15
C LEU A 506 -8.25 -16.45 3.93
N GLY A 507 -7.64 -17.62 4.09
CA GLY A 507 -6.88 -18.32 3.05
C GLY A 507 -5.61 -17.57 2.65
N VAL A 508 -5.04 -16.75 3.54
CA VAL A 508 -3.81 -16.00 3.29
C VAL A 508 -2.61 -16.92 3.54
N PRO A 509 -1.81 -17.27 2.52
CA PRO A 509 -0.60 -18.04 2.75
C PRO A 509 0.39 -17.17 3.54
N HIS A 510 0.79 -17.64 4.72
CA HIS A 510 1.75 -16.96 5.59
C HIS A 510 2.77 -17.91 6.22
N ASP A 511 2.51 -19.22 6.24
CA ASP A 511 3.48 -20.21 6.71
C ASP A 511 4.25 -20.83 5.55
N ILE A 512 3.52 -21.35 4.56
CA ILE A 512 4.04 -22.10 3.42
C ILE A 512 3.47 -21.51 2.14
N LEU A 513 4.32 -21.38 1.11
CA LEU A 513 3.88 -21.04 -0.23
C LEU A 513 3.23 -22.28 -0.88
N PRO A 514 1.96 -22.25 -1.29
CA PRO A 514 1.32 -23.40 -1.92
C PRO A 514 2.01 -23.79 -3.23
N ASP A 515 2.35 -25.08 -3.40
CA ASP A 515 2.93 -25.59 -4.65
C ASP A 515 1.82 -25.88 -5.69
N ARG A 516 1.64 -24.98 -6.66
CA ARG A 516 0.69 -25.16 -7.76
C ARG A 516 1.09 -26.24 -8.77
N ARG A 517 2.31 -26.80 -8.72
CA ARG A 517 2.65 -27.97 -9.57
C ARG A 517 1.89 -29.23 -9.13
N ALA A 518 1.40 -29.27 -7.89
CA ALA A 518 0.60 -30.37 -7.38
C ALA A 518 -0.89 -30.28 -7.76
N HIS A 519 -1.44 -29.07 -7.90
CA HIS A 519 -2.86 -28.84 -8.19
C HIS A 519 -3.08 -27.59 -9.06
N PRO A 520 -3.21 -27.72 -10.39
CA PRO A 520 -3.61 -26.60 -11.24
C PRO A 520 -5.11 -26.31 -11.02
N SER A 521 -5.45 -25.13 -10.49
CA SER A 521 -6.83 -24.61 -10.54
C SER A 521 -7.23 -24.28 -11.98
N PRO A 522 -8.51 -24.43 -12.34
CA PRO A 522 -9.01 -24.04 -13.66
C PRO A 522 -8.96 -22.51 -13.77
N VAL A 523 -8.50 -22.05 -14.95
CA VAL A 523 -8.32 -20.65 -15.35
C VAL A 523 -9.61 -19.83 -15.25
#